data_AF-A0A828RUC1-F1
#
_entry.id   AF-A0A828RUC1-F1
#
_cell.length_a   1.000
_cell.length_b   1.000
_cell.length_c   1.000
_cell.angle_alpha   90.00
_cell.angle_beta   90.00
_cell.angle_gamma   90.00
#
_symmetry.space_group_name_H-M   'P 1'
#
loop_
_entity.id
_entity.type
_entity.pdbx_description
1 polymer ?
#
loop_
_entity_poly.entity_id
_entity_poly.type
_entity_poly.pdbx_seq_one_letter_code
_entity_poly.pdbx_strand_id
1 'polypeptide(L)'
;MKYLIPARESFVYHKVPLHGIVELKVVDDIHEIQVELLKGQEKLMTICNNIYRIEMKQFAGGNPEYFKKCVEIAKEIPVYRILRPKGLMTVAAQMKWLEETFLGQAEEELI
;
A
#
# COMPACT_ATOMS: atom_id res chain seq x y z
N MET A 1 19.79 -12.46 -15.70
CA MET A 1 19.53 -11.86 -14.37
C MET A 1 18.78 -10.55 -14.61
N LYS A 2 17.51 -10.44 -14.22
CA LYS A 2 16.69 -9.32 -14.74
C LYS A 2 16.89 -8.01 -13.98
N TYR A 3 17.20 -7.99 -12.69
CA TYR A 3 17.64 -6.78 -11.96
C TYR A 3 18.48 -7.17 -10.73
N LEU A 4 19.78 -6.91 -10.74
CA LEU A 4 20.61 -6.90 -9.53
C LEU A 4 20.53 -5.47 -8.99
N ILE A 5 19.63 -5.22 -8.03
CA ILE A 5 19.55 -3.92 -7.37
C ILE A 5 20.63 -3.91 -6.28
N PRO A 6 21.67 -3.07 -6.35
CA PRO A 6 22.67 -2.92 -5.30
C PRO A 6 22.04 -2.19 -4.11
N ALA A 7 21.16 -2.88 -3.39
CA ALA A 7 20.30 -2.26 -2.38
C ALA A 7 20.91 -2.32 -0.97
N ARG A 8 22.10 -2.90 -0.77
CA ARG A 8 22.72 -3.03 0.56
C ARG A 8 22.85 -1.70 1.30
N GLU A 9 23.10 -0.61 0.59
CA GLU A 9 23.23 0.73 1.18
C GLU A 9 21.90 1.51 1.20
N SER A 10 20.86 1.01 0.54
CA SER A 10 19.55 1.68 0.40
C SER A 10 18.45 1.03 1.24
N PHE A 11 18.74 -0.05 1.97
CA PHE A 11 17.79 -0.65 2.90
C PHE A 11 17.83 0.06 4.25
N VAL A 12 16.64 0.28 4.81
CA VAL A 12 16.48 0.71 6.19
C VAL A 12 16.49 -0.51 7.10
N TYR A 13 17.51 -0.63 7.96
CA TYR A 13 17.69 -1.77 8.88
C TYR A 13 17.10 -1.53 10.28
N HIS A 14 16.54 -0.35 10.54
CA HIS A 14 15.81 -0.04 11.76
C HIS A 14 14.30 -0.03 11.50
N LYS A 15 13.51 -0.06 12.57
CA LYS A 15 12.05 0.01 12.46
C LYS A 15 11.64 1.42 12.02
N VAL A 16 10.80 1.49 10.99
CA VAL A 16 10.18 2.73 10.53
C VAL A 16 8.67 2.68 10.81
N PRO A 17 8.03 3.81 11.18
CA PRO A 17 6.58 3.87 11.31
C PRO A 17 5.89 3.57 9.98
N LEU A 18 4.79 2.82 10.03
CA LEU A 18 3.93 2.57 8.87
C LEU A 18 2.84 3.65 8.82
N HIS A 19 2.99 4.64 7.95
CA HIS A 19 2.03 5.75 7.86
C HIS A 19 0.80 5.43 7.01
N GLY A 20 0.90 4.51 6.05
CA GLY A 20 -0.21 4.17 5.17
C GLY A 20 0.08 2.95 4.31
N ILE A 21 -0.98 2.33 3.80
CA ILE A 21 -0.92 1.27 2.79
C ILE A 21 -1.65 1.78 1.55
N VAL A 22 -1.07 1.54 0.37
CA VAL A 22 -1.66 1.98 -0.89
C VAL A 22 -1.75 0.79 -1.84
N GLU A 23 -2.97 0.35 -2.13
CA GLU A 23 -3.25 -0.65 -3.16
C GLU A 23 -3.18 0.02 -4.54
N LEU A 24 -2.49 -0.62 -5.49
CA LEU A 24 -2.46 -0.16 -6.87
C LEU A 24 -3.32 -1.08 -7.73
N LYS A 25 -4.37 -0.54 -8.35
CA LYS A 25 -5.32 -1.30 -9.17
C LYS A 25 -5.40 -0.72 -10.56
N VAL A 26 -5.26 -1.57 -11.58
CA VAL A 26 -5.49 -1.17 -12.97
C VAL A 26 -6.97 -1.22 -13.25
N VAL A 27 -7.50 -0.17 -13.88
CA VAL A 27 -8.88 -0.12 -14.36
C VAL A 27 -8.91 0.34 -15.81
N ASP A 28 -9.94 -0.11 -16.52
CA ASP A 28 -10.31 0.43 -17.82
C ASP A 28 -11.14 1.72 -17.61
N ASP A 29 -11.30 2.54 -18.65
CA ASP A 29 -12.19 3.71 -18.67
C ASP A 29 -11.85 4.88 -17.71
N ILE A 30 -10.57 5.08 -17.40
CA ILE A 30 -10.06 6.34 -16.82
C ILE A 30 -8.85 6.86 -17.63
N HIS A 31 -8.55 8.15 -17.54
CA HIS A 31 -7.42 8.78 -18.24
C HIS A 31 -6.33 9.32 -17.30
N GLU A 32 -6.65 9.46 -16.02
CA GLU A 32 -5.77 9.94 -14.95
C GLU A 32 -5.92 9.04 -13.73
N ILE A 33 -5.03 9.17 -12.74
CA ILE A 33 -5.17 8.40 -11.51
C ILE A 33 -6.38 8.89 -10.70
N GLN A 34 -7.05 7.97 -10.04
CA GLN A 34 -8.07 8.29 -9.03
C GLN A 34 -7.66 7.63 -7.72
N VAL A 35 -7.93 8.31 -6.59
CA VAL A 35 -7.54 7.81 -5.28
C VAL A 35 -8.74 7.71 -4.36
N GLU A 36 -8.88 6.56 -3.72
CA GLU A 36 -9.96 6.25 -2.79
C GLU A 36 -9.38 5.95 -1.40
N LEU A 37 -9.96 6.55 -0.35
CA LEU A 37 -9.71 6.12 1.02
C LEU A 37 -10.64 4.95 1.37
N LEU A 38 -10.07 3.77 1.60
CA LEU A 38 -10.85 2.57 1.90
C LEU A 38 -11.34 2.57 3.35
N LYS A 39 -12.56 2.08 3.55
CA LYS A 39 -13.23 2.06 4.86
C LYS A 39 -13.79 0.68 5.19
N GLY A 40 -14.02 0.44 6.48
CA GLY A 40 -14.72 -0.75 6.99
C GLY A 40 -14.13 -2.07 6.49
N GLN A 41 -15.00 -2.95 6.01
CA GLN A 41 -14.62 -4.28 5.53
C GLN A 41 -13.67 -4.23 4.32
N GLU A 42 -13.88 -3.29 3.40
CA GLU A 42 -13.08 -3.19 2.18
C GLU A 42 -11.59 -2.96 2.51
N LYS A 43 -11.33 -2.08 3.46
CA LYS A 43 -9.99 -1.81 4.01
C LYS A 43 -9.30 -3.09 4.50
N LEU A 44 -10.00 -3.87 5.33
CA LEU A 44 -9.47 -5.12 5.88
C LEU A 44 -9.23 -6.17 4.79
N MET A 45 -10.17 -6.31 3.86
CA MET A 45 -10.07 -7.28 2.77
C MET A 45 -8.94 -6.92 1.80
N THR A 46 -8.73 -5.65 1.49
CA THR A 46 -7.58 -5.19 0.69
C THR A 46 -6.26 -5.58 1.35
N ILE A 47 -6.10 -5.37 2.66
CA ILE A 47 -4.90 -5.84 3.38
C ILE A 47 -4.79 -7.36 3.27
N CYS A 48 -5.87 -8.09 3.59
CA CYS A 48 -5.86 -9.56 3.59
C CYS A 48 -5.51 -10.17 2.23
N ASN A 49 -5.94 -9.55 1.14
CA ASN A 49 -5.80 -10.02 -0.24
C ASN A 49 -4.43 -9.70 -0.85
N ASN A 50 -3.73 -8.69 -0.35
CA ASN A 50 -2.43 -8.24 -0.87
C ASN A 50 -1.24 -8.72 -0.03
N ILE A 51 -1.47 -9.69 0.87
CA ILE A 51 -0.43 -10.30 1.67
C ILE A 51 0.41 -11.24 0.80
N TYR A 52 1.73 -11.11 0.92
CA TYR A 52 2.69 -11.99 0.24
C TYR A 52 2.40 -13.47 0.54
N ARG A 53 2.35 -14.30 -0.51
CA ARG A 53 2.04 -15.74 -0.45
C ARG A 53 0.64 -16.08 0.09
N ILE A 54 -0.37 -15.27 -0.23
CA ILE A 54 -1.76 -15.56 0.13
C ILE A 54 -2.24 -16.96 -0.30
N GLU A 55 -1.72 -17.49 -1.40
CA GLU A 55 -2.00 -18.85 -1.91
C GLU A 55 -1.67 -19.93 -0.87
N MET A 56 -0.69 -19.69 0.01
CA MET A 56 -0.36 -20.63 1.09
C MET A 56 -1.44 -20.70 2.17
N LYS A 57 -2.32 -19.69 2.32
CA LYS A 57 -3.49 -19.77 3.21
C LYS A 57 -4.47 -20.85 2.78
N GLN A 58 -4.57 -21.14 1.47
CA GLN A 58 -5.54 -22.12 0.95
C GLN A 58 -5.23 -23.55 1.41
N PHE A 59 -3.97 -23.84 1.77
CA PHE A 59 -3.53 -25.18 2.17
C PHE A 59 -3.46 -25.40 3.69
N ALA A 60 -3.32 -24.33 4.48
CA ALA A 60 -3.06 -24.42 5.93
C ALA A 60 -4.18 -23.84 6.81
N GLY A 61 -5.24 -23.30 6.21
CA GLY A 61 -6.23 -22.50 6.94
C GLY A 61 -5.67 -21.12 7.35
N GLY A 62 -6.53 -20.27 7.92
CA GLY A 62 -6.14 -18.94 8.38
C GLY A 62 -5.48 -19.01 9.76
N ASN A 63 -4.24 -18.51 9.88
CA ASN A 63 -3.62 -18.28 11.19
C ASN A 63 -4.38 -17.14 11.91
N PRO A 64 -5.04 -17.39 13.08
CA PRO A 64 -5.82 -16.38 13.78
C PRO A 64 -5.00 -15.19 14.29
N GLU A 65 -3.77 -15.41 14.75
CA GLU A 65 -2.88 -14.34 15.17
C GLU A 65 -2.49 -13.44 14.00
N TYR A 66 -2.31 -14.05 12.82
CA TYR A 66 -2.01 -13.30 11.61
C TYR A 66 -3.21 -12.47 11.16
N PHE A 67 -4.42 -13.02 11.22
CA PHE A 67 -5.64 -12.27 10.96
C PHE A 67 -5.81 -11.12 11.98
N LYS A 68 -5.53 -11.36 13.26
CA LYS A 68 -5.53 -10.32 14.29
C LYS A 68 -4.59 -9.16 13.93
N LYS A 69 -3.38 -9.44 13.44
CA LYS A 69 -2.46 -8.39 12.94
C LYS A 69 -3.05 -7.60 11.77
N CYS A 70 -3.75 -8.27 10.84
CA CYS A 70 -4.41 -7.57 9.73
C CYS A 70 -5.51 -6.64 10.25
N VAL A 71 -6.27 -7.07 11.26
CA VAL A 71 -7.30 -6.25 11.91
C VAL A 71 -6.68 -5.06 12.65
N GLU A 72 -5.59 -5.27 13.39
CA GLU A 72 -4.86 -4.19 14.07
C GLU A 72 -4.35 -3.15 13.07
N ILE A 73 -3.73 -3.58 11.95
CA ILE A 73 -3.29 -2.68 10.88
C ILE A 73 -4.50 -1.95 10.28
N ALA A 74 -5.59 -2.65 9.96
CA ALA A 74 -6.79 -2.04 9.38
C ALA A 74 -7.46 -1.02 10.32
N LYS A 75 -7.29 -1.16 11.64
CA LYS A 75 -7.81 -0.22 12.62
C LYS A 75 -7.01 1.07 12.66
N GLU A 76 -5.68 0.96 12.71
CA GLU A 76 -4.79 2.10 13.00
C GLU A 76 -4.26 2.79 11.74
N ILE A 77 -4.04 2.05 10.64
CA ILE A 77 -3.31 2.57 9.47
C ILE A 77 -4.29 2.92 8.34
N PRO A 78 -4.25 4.13 7.73
CA PRO A 78 -5.08 4.43 6.57
C PRO A 78 -4.69 3.57 5.38
N VAL A 79 -5.69 3.08 4.65
CA VAL A 79 -5.48 2.29 3.43
C VAL A 79 -6.14 3.02 2.27
N TYR A 80 -5.37 3.29 1.24
CA TYR A 80 -5.81 3.93 0.02
C TYR A 80 -5.80 2.93 -1.13
N ARG A 81 -6.58 3.24 -2.17
CA ARG A 81 -6.47 2.58 -3.46
C ARG A 81 -6.22 3.63 -4.52
N ILE A 82 -5.13 3.47 -5.27
CA ILE A 82 -4.89 4.20 -6.50
C ILE A 82 -5.43 3.36 -7.65
N LEU A 83 -6.44 3.88 -8.33
CA LEU A 83 -6.89 3.40 -9.63
C LEU A 83 -6.01 4.04 -10.69
N ARG A 84 -5.37 3.22 -11.52
CA ARG A 84 -4.53 3.71 -12.63
C ARG A 84 -5.06 3.23 -13.98
N PRO A 85 -5.02 4.09 -15.02
CA PRO A 85 -5.42 3.71 -16.37
C PRO A 85 -4.54 2.59 -16.92
N LYS A 86 -5.18 1.66 -17.62
CA LYS A 86 -4.49 0.63 -18.39
C LYS A 86 -3.75 1.26 -19.58
N GLY A 87 -2.50 0.84 -19.80
CA GLY A 87 -1.72 1.24 -20.97
C GLY A 87 -1.10 2.65 -20.92
N LEU A 88 -1.36 3.44 -19.88
CA LEU A 88 -0.78 4.77 -19.70
C LEU A 88 0.25 4.80 -18.56
N MET A 89 1.33 5.56 -18.75
CA MET A 89 2.35 5.77 -17.73
C MET A 89 1.88 6.84 -16.73
N THR A 90 1.69 6.45 -15.48
CA THR A 90 1.16 7.34 -14.42
C THR A 90 2.05 7.44 -13.18
N VAL A 91 3.29 6.95 -13.26
CA VAL A 91 4.24 6.93 -12.14
C VAL A 91 4.45 8.34 -11.54
N ALA A 92 4.62 9.36 -12.37
CA ALA A 92 4.82 10.73 -11.90
C ALA A 92 3.62 11.25 -11.07
N ALA A 93 2.39 10.97 -11.51
CA ALA A 93 1.18 11.36 -10.78
C ALA A 93 1.04 10.57 -9.46
N GLN A 94 1.37 9.27 -9.48
CA GLN A 94 1.35 8.42 -8.27
C GLN A 94 2.35 8.93 -7.23
N MET A 95 3.59 9.23 -7.66
CA MET A 95 4.63 9.75 -6.79
C MET A 95 4.25 11.10 -6.20
N LYS A 96 3.76 12.02 -7.04
CA LYS A 96 3.28 13.34 -6.58
C LYS A 96 2.22 13.19 -5.48
N TRP A 97 1.23 12.33 -5.68
CA TRP A 97 0.19 12.10 -4.66
C TRP A 97 0.76 11.50 -3.37
N LEU A 98 1.69 10.55 -3.46
CA LEU A 98 2.36 9.95 -2.29
C LEU A 98 3.14 11.00 -1.49
N GLU A 99 3.90 11.85 -2.18
CA GLU A 99 4.69 12.92 -1.57
C GLU A 99 3.78 13.95 -0.87
N GLU A 100 2.73 14.42 -1.55
CA GLU A 100 1.76 15.37 -0.98
C GLU A 100 1.03 14.77 0.24
N THR A 101 0.72 13.47 0.21
CA THR A 101 -0.04 12.80 1.28
C THR A 101 0.81 12.45 2.49
N PHE A 102 2.04 11.97 2.28
CA PHE A 102 2.86 11.38 3.35
C PHE A 102 4.13 12.16 3.69
N LEU A 103 4.62 13.04 2.80
CA LEU A 103 5.78 13.90 3.07
C LEU A 103 5.37 15.34 3.39
N GLY A 104 4.29 15.83 2.78
CA GLY A 104 3.75 17.17 3.06
C GLY A 104 3.31 17.38 4.52
N GLN A 105 3.04 16.30 5.26
CA GLN A 105 2.69 16.34 6.68
C GLN A 105 3.89 16.52 7.62
N ALA A 106 5.13 16.41 7.13
CA ALA A 106 6.33 16.57 7.95
C ALA A 106 6.72 18.05 8.20
N GLU A 107 6.20 19.00 7.41
CA GLU A 107 6.49 20.43 7.60
C GLU A 107 5.54 21.12 8.59
N GLU A 108 4.34 20.58 8.84
CA GLU A 108 3.37 21.17 9.79
C GLU A 108 3.66 20.82 11.26
N GLU A 109 4.48 19.79 11.55
CA GLU A 109 4.90 19.45 12.93
C GLU A 109 6.10 20.27 13.44
N LEU A 110 6.62 21.21 12.63
CA LEU A 110 7.80 22.03 12.93
C LEU A 110 7.53 23.53 13.09
N ILE A 111 6.27 23.97 13.16
CA ILE A 111 5.87 25.38 13.39
C ILE A 111 5.13 25.53 14.71
#